data_AF-A0A0A1T578-F1
#
_entry.id   AF-A0A0A1T578-F1
#
_cell.length_a   1.000
_cell.length_b   1.000
_cell.length_c   1.000
_cell.angle_alpha   90.00
_cell.angle_beta   90.00
_cell.angle_gamma   90.00
#
_symmetry.space_group_name_H-M   'P 1'
#
loop_
_entity.id
_entity.type
_entity.pdbx_description
1 polymer ?
#
loop_
_entity_poly.entity_id
_entity_poly.type
_entity_poly.pdbx_seq_one_letter_code
_entity_poly.pdbx_strand_id
1 'polypeptide(L)'
;MADFMSASAPAELLVEILSYSTTKADVLAFALTCKHMRGAWEDGGAGLRCAWNLIQDELPAAELALVAIRAGQVVADAEDASCSPPKDIQLTQLESEHRSPNGTELVALYDAHELALAIAARLTRDNNDYYFDDSMRKDLTDRQPAIHRAIYRSFIVSSSLAGIYMEPVMEALRSSDAEIQAILSAERLSHRQLDFLEQYPAYKDKTSAKDNHELFGTLGDWLLDNILSQGALREDMERSFTLGIGYGKGCQARNQQNWEPEYYEDWDLPSPCPVKLSGDEYTHADAHLVALELVRTFWVCRKMLDMGWCWDTRPDDQAETGTYSLLAPFGWFGAARMALSMHTAGQDSVPVPRIHVDAYSPGGKGDMIGDGLWKSLVNFDIYYELDDEIVYVAPLLFKLFHFFLRRHLQSDFKTDFFRHEDGGEVYAYLDSFMDNLEIFATDDGEDAACYYPLCGDFRYAEFLDGTDVLTTWDQVRDVRRRLGLHVEDDADES
;
A
#
# COMPACT_ATOMS: atom_id res chain seq x y z
N MET A 1 40.83 29.34 12.72
CA MET A 1 39.72 28.75 11.94
C MET A 1 38.38 29.36 12.33
N ALA A 2 38.00 29.36 13.62
CA ALA A 2 36.78 30.03 14.10
C ALA A 2 36.68 31.52 13.70
N ASP A 3 37.76 32.29 13.83
CA ASP A 3 37.75 33.71 13.45
C ASP A 3 37.49 33.93 11.95
N PHE A 4 38.10 33.11 11.08
CA PHE A 4 37.90 33.15 9.62
C PHE A 4 36.45 32.82 9.23
N MET A 5 35.92 31.73 9.79
CA MET A 5 34.53 31.29 9.60
C MET A 5 33.52 32.33 10.08
N SER A 6 33.86 33.07 11.14
CA SER A 6 32.98 34.07 11.75
C SER A 6 32.99 35.45 11.06
N ALA A 7 34.00 35.75 10.24
CA ALA A 7 34.24 37.10 9.75
C ALA A 7 34.35 37.24 8.22
N SER A 8 34.70 36.17 7.48
CA SER A 8 35.15 36.32 6.09
C SER A 8 35.06 35.05 5.24
N ALA A 9 34.40 33.99 5.70
CA ALA A 9 34.22 32.79 4.89
C ALA A 9 33.28 33.06 3.70
N PRO A 10 33.65 32.67 2.47
CA PRO A 10 32.79 32.80 1.29
C PRO A 10 31.59 31.86 1.40
N ALA A 11 30.44 32.25 0.84
CA ALA A 11 29.18 31.51 0.94
C ALA A 11 29.31 30.09 0.40
N GLU A 12 30.08 29.92 -0.68
CA GLU A 12 30.36 28.65 -1.34
C GLU A 12 31.03 27.65 -0.39
N LEU A 13 32.02 28.11 0.38
CA LEU A 13 32.70 27.27 1.38
C LEU A 13 31.77 26.89 2.53
N LEU A 14 30.86 27.79 2.93
CA LEU A 14 29.89 27.53 3.99
C LEU A 14 28.83 26.53 3.55
N VAL A 15 28.35 26.63 2.29
CA VAL A 15 27.45 25.66 1.66
C VAL A 15 28.12 24.29 1.56
N GLU A 16 29.40 24.26 1.18
CA GLU A 16 30.15 23.00 1.08
C GLU A 16 30.32 22.33 2.45
N ILE A 17 30.67 23.08 3.50
CA ILE A 17 30.74 22.55 4.88
C ILE A 17 29.37 22.02 5.34
N LEU A 18 28.29 22.74 5.03
CA LEU A 18 26.94 22.29 5.35
C LEU A 18 26.57 20.99 4.61
N SER A 19 27.00 20.84 3.34
CA SER A 19 26.77 19.61 2.57
C SER A 19 27.52 18.38 3.11
N TYR A 20 28.61 18.59 3.85
CA TYR A 20 29.35 17.54 4.56
C TYR A 20 28.83 17.27 5.97
N SER A 21 27.80 17.98 6.43
CA SER A 21 27.18 17.71 7.73
C SER A 21 26.28 16.49 7.62
N THR A 22 26.70 15.38 8.23
CA THR A 22 25.97 14.09 8.19
C THR A 22 25.18 13.82 9.46
N THR A 23 25.29 14.68 10.49
CA THR A 23 24.51 14.57 11.71
C THR A 23 23.86 15.90 12.12
N LYS A 24 22.78 15.83 12.89
CA LYS A 24 22.17 17.00 13.56
C LYS A 24 23.18 17.77 14.41
N ALA A 25 24.12 17.06 15.03
CA ALA A 25 25.17 17.67 15.86
C ALA A 25 26.14 18.50 15.01
N ASP A 26 26.48 18.05 13.80
CA ASP A 26 27.33 18.80 12.87
C ASP A 26 26.65 20.09 12.41
N VAL A 27 25.36 20.00 12.03
CA VAL A 27 24.57 21.17 11.64
C VAL A 27 24.46 22.17 12.79
N LEU A 28 24.21 21.69 14.02
CA LEU A 28 24.15 22.55 15.19
C LEU A 28 25.51 23.18 15.51
N ALA A 29 26.60 22.41 15.47
CA ALA A 29 27.95 22.92 15.68
C ALA A 29 28.32 23.98 14.64
N PHE A 30 27.94 23.76 13.38
CA PHE A 30 28.12 24.73 12.30
C PHE A 30 27.28 25.99 12.54
N ALA A 31 26.01 25.86 12.92
CA ALA A 31 25.14 26.99 13.22
C ALA A 31 25.63 27.83 14.42
N LEU A 32 26.18 27.18 15.45
CA LEU A 32 26.73 27.85 16.63
C LEU A 32 28.06 28.56 16.36
N THR A 33 28.82 28.13 15.34
CA THR A 33 30.15 28.67 15.03
C THR A 33 30.15 29.66 13.88
N CYS A 34 29.19 29.59 12.96
CA CYS A 34 29.12 30.44 11.77
C CYS A 34 28.06 31.55 11.91
N LYS A 35 28.50 32.81 12.01
CA LYS A 35 27.60 33.99 12.01
C LYS A 35 26.82 34.15 10.70
N HIS A 36 27.32 33.55 9.61
CA HIS A 36 26.72 33.61 8.28
C HIS A 36 25.91 32.36 7.93
N MET A 37 25.66 31.46 8.90
CA MET A 37 24.92 30.21 8.70
C MET A 37 23.59 30.45 7.98
N ARG A 38 22.82 31.48 8.37
CA ARG A 38 21.55 31.79 7.71
C ARG A 38 21.72 32.04 6.21
N GLY A 39 22.75 32.79 5.83
CA GLY A 39 23.07 33.05 4.42
C GLY A 39 23.42 31.76 3.70
N ALA A 40 24.27 30.91 4.29
CA ALA A 40 24.64 29.62 3.71
C ALA A 40 23.45 28.63 3.65
N TRP A 41 22.54 28.69 4.62
CA TRP A 41 21.34 27.85 4.69
C TRP A 41 20.35 28.20 3.57
N GLU A 42 20.13 29.50 3.36
CA GLU A 42 19.24 30.02 2.32
C GLU A 42 19.88 29.95 0.93
N ASP A 43 21.22 30.05 0.82
CA ASP A 43 21.94 30.08 -0.45
C ASP A 43 21.80 28.76 -1.22
N GLY A 44 21.27 28.87 -2.44
CA GLY A 44 20.99 27.74 -3.32
C GLY A 44 20.18 26.61 -2.68
N GLY A 45 19.46 26.83 -1.58
CA GLY A 45 18.73 25.77 -0.85
C GLY A 45 19.62 24.73 -0.14
N ALA A 46 20.86 25.06 0.20
CA ALA A 46 21.79 24.13 0.84
C ALA A 46 21.28 23.57 2.17
N GLY A 47 20.58 24.40 2.95
CA GLY A 47 19.93 23.97 4.19
C GLY A 47 18.87 22.89 3.97
N LEU A 48 18.04 23.02 2.94
CA LEU A 48 17.02 22.04 2.60
C LEU A 48 17.65 20.72 2.13
N ARG A 49 18.72 20.77 1.33
CA ARG A 49 19.46 19.55 0.94
C ARG A 49 20.07 18.83 2.14
N CYS A 50 20.72 19.59 3.03
CA CYS A 50 21.29 19.02 4.26
C CYS A 50 20.19 18.39 5.13
N ALA A 51 19.06 19.08 5.32
CA ALA A 51 17.92 18.55 6.08
C ALA A 51 17.32 17.29 5.42
N TRP A 52 17.20 17.26 4.09
CA TRP A 52 16.72 16.08 3.37
C TRP A 52 17.64 14.87 3.57
N ASN A 53 18.96 15.04 3.44
CA ASN A 53 19.92 13.96 3.68
C ASN A 53 19.80 13.41 5.11
N LEU A 54 19.70 14.28 6.11
CA LEU A 54 19.51 13.86 7.51
C LEU A 54 18.18 13.12 7.70
N ILE A 55 17.11 13.54 7.03
CA ILE A 55 15.82 12.87 7.09
C ILE A 55 15.89 11.49 6.44
N GLN A 56 16.57 11.33 5.30
CA GLN A 56 16.73 10.04 4.64
C GLN A 56 17.47 9.02 5.52
N ASP A 57 18.42 9.49 6.34
CA ASP A 57 19.15 8.65 7.30
C ASP A 57 18.30 8.27 8.52
N GLU A 58 17.36 9.12 8.94
CA GLU A 58 16.55 8.94 10.15
C GLU A 58 15.21 8.25 9.90
N LEU A 59 14.55 8.55 8.78
CA LEU A 59 13.19 8.11 8.50
C LEU A 59 13.19 6.90 7.56
N PRO A 60 12.65 5.75 8.00
CA PRO A 60 12.49 4.60 7.11
C PRO A 60 11.66 5.00 5.89
N ALA A 61 12.22 4.76 4.70
CA ALA A 61 11.57 5.02 3.42
C ALA A 61 11.09 6.48 3.23
N ALA A 62 11.91 7.45 3.62
CA ALA A 62 11.65 8.88 3.45
C ALA A 62 11.20 9.25 2.02
N GLU A 63 11.77 8.62 0.99
CA GLU A 63 11.38 8.85 -0.41
C GLU A 63 9.91 8.47 -0.67
N LEU A 64 9.47 7.31 -0.18
CA LEU A 64 8.06 6.89 -0.29
C LEU A 64 7.12 7.83 0.46
N ALA A 65 7.54 8.30 1.64
CA ALA A 65 6.76 9.28 2.39
C ALA A 65 6.62 10.60 1.61
N LEU A 66 7.69 11.06 0.95
CA LEU A 66 7.67 12.26 0.11
C LEU A 66 6.71 12.10 -1.07
N VAL A 67 6.80 10.97 -1.78
CA VAL A 67 5.90 10.66 -2.91
C VAL A 67 4.46 10.59 -2.43
N ALA A 68 4.18 9.97 -1.28
CA ALA A 68 2.84 9.90 -0.69
C ALA A 68 2.26 11.30 -0.39
N ILE A 69 3.06 12.18 0.24
CA ILE A 69 2.66 13.57 0.54
C ILE A 69 2.36 14.34 -0.75
N ARG A 70 3.23 14.23 -1.75
CA ARG A 70 3.06 14.92 -3.03
C ARG A 70 1.87 14.40 -3.82
N ALA A 71 1.65 13.08 -3.83
CA ALA A 71 0.49 12.47 -4.48
C ALA A 71 -0.81 12.88 -3.79
N GLY A 72 -0.83 12.90 -2.45
CA GLY A 72 -1.94 13.43 -1.67
C GLY A 72 -2.24 14.90 -1.98
N GLN A 73 -1.20 15.73 -2.14
CA GLN A 73 -1.37 17.13 -2.56
C GLN A 73 -1.96 17.26 -3.97
N VAL A 74 -1.58 16.40 -4.92
CA VAL A 74 -2.19 16.40 -6.27
C VAL A 74 -3.69 16.14 -6.20
N VAL A 75 -4.12 15.19 -5.36
CA VAL A 75 -5.54 14.89 -5.13
C VAL A 75 -6.24 16.10 -4.48
N ALA A 76 -5.64 16.66 -3.43
CA ALA A 76 -6.18 17.81 -2.71
C ALA A 76 -6.33 19.06 -3.60
N ASP A 77 -5.34 19.36 -4.44
CA ASP A 77 -5.36 20.48 -5.38
C ASP A 77 -6.51 20.33 -6.40
N ALA A 78 -6.77 19.10 -6.85
CA ALA A 78 -7.89 18.81 -7.75
C ALA A 78 -9.25 19.02 -7.05
N GLU A 79 -9.37 18.58 -5.81
CA GLU A 79 -10.57 18.77 -4.99
C GLU A 79 -10.85 20.25 -4.70
N ASP A 80 -9.80 21.02 -4.37
CA ASP A 80 -9.87 22.48 -4.16
C ASP A 80 -10.35 23.19 -5.43
N ALA A 81 -9.90 22.71 -6.60
CA ALA A 81 -10.36 23.19 -7.90
C ALA A 81 -11.78 22.68 -8.28
N SER A 82 -12.42 21.86 -7.45
CA SER A 82 -13.69 21.16 -7.76
C SER A 82 -13.63 20.33 -9.06
N CYS A 83 -12.46 19.77 -9.34
CA CYS A 83 -12.18 18.89 -10.46
C CYS A 83 -12.03 17.44 -9.99
N SER A 84 -12.11 16.49 -10.93
CA SER A 84 -11.72 15.11 -10.64
C SER A 84 -10.21 15.05 -10.46
N PRO A 85 -9.68 14.31 -9.47
CA PRO A 85 -8.26 13.98 -9.44
C PRO A 85 -7.84 13.32 -10.76
N PRO A 86 -6.58 13.51 -11.20
CA PRO A 86 -6.07 12.86 -12.40
C PRO A 86 -6.10 11.33 -12.22
N LYS A 87 -6.46 10.61 -13.28
CA LYS A 87 -6.44 9.14 -13.30
C LYS A 87 -5.03 8.56 -13.46
N ASP A 88 -4.10 9.38 -13.96
CA ASP A 88 -2.72 9.01 -14.24
C ASP A 88 -1.79 10.00 -13.54
N ILE A 89 -1.55 9.76 -12.25
CA ILE A 89 -0.55 10.52 -11.49
C ILE A 89 0.84 10.03 -11.90
N GLN A 90 1.64 10.95 -12.42
CA GLN A 90 3.03 10.69 -12.83
C GLN A 90 3.93 10.58 -11.59
N LEU A 91 3.89 9.42 -10.90
CA LEU A 91 4.53 9.20 -9.60
C LEU A 91 6.04 9.44 -9.62
N THR A 92 6.74 9.05 -10.69
CA THR A 92 8.18 9.31 -10.86
C THR A 92 8.52 10.81 -10.78
N GLN A 93 7.64 11.68 -11.30
CA GLN A 93 7.86 13.14 -11.24
C GLN A 93 7.69 13.72 -9.82
N LEU A 94 7.15 12.94 -8.89
CA LEU A 94 6.98 13.33 -7.49
C LEU A 94 8.18 12.97 -6.63
N GLU A 95 9.18 12.28 -7.16
CA GLU A 95 10.38 11.87 -6.43
C GLU A 95 11.34 13.05 -6.16
N SER A 96 12.20 12.90 -5.16
CA SER A 96 13.19 13.92 -4.77
C SER A 96 14.23 14.17 -5.86
N GLU A 97 14.49 13.18 -6.73
CA GLU A 97 15.37 13.29 -7.89
C GLU A 97 14.87 14.34 -8.91
N HIS A 98 13.56 14.42 -9.11
CA HIS A 98 12.93 15.36 -10.04
C HIS A 98 12.72 16.75 -9.42
N ARG A 99 12.39 16.78 -8.12
CA ARG A 99 12.20 18.04 -7.39
C ARG A 99 12.67 17.88 -5.95
N SER A 100 13.70 18.64 -5.57
CA SER A 100 14.17 18.68 -4.18
C SER A 100 13.05 19.09 -3.22
N PRO A 101 12.97 18.51 -2.01
CA PRO A 101 11.96 18.88 -1.03
C PRO A 101 12.03 20.35 -0.61
N ASN A 102 10.88 20.99 -0.44
CA ASN A 102 10.77 22.31 0.18
C ASN A 102 10.55 22.21 1.69
N GLY A 103 10.63 23.35 2.41
CA GLY A 103 10.51 23.37 3.86
C GLY A 103 9.17 22.82 4.40
N THR A 104 8.06 23.07 3.69
CA THR A 104 6.74 22.54 4.07
C THR A 104 6.68 21.02 3.89
N GLU A 105 7.29 20.50 2.83
CA GLU A 105 7.39 19.05 2.59
C GLU A 105 8.24 18.36 3.67
N LEU A 106 9.34 18.97 4.12
CA LEU A 106 10.16 18.43 5.21
C LEU A 106 9.40 18.37 6.55
N VAL A 107 8.54 19.35 6.84
CA VAL A 107 7.65 19.30 8.02
C VAL A 107 6.62 18.19 7.86
N ALA A 108 5.96 18.13 6.71
CA ALA A 108 4.96 17.10 6.41
C ALA A 108 5.53 15.67 6.46
N LEU A 109 6.82 15.49 6.14
CA LEU A 109 7.53 14.22 6.25
C LEU A 109 7.64 13.73 7.70
N TYR A 110 7.98 14.61 8.64
CA TYR A 110 7.99 14.25 10.06
C TYR A 110 6.58 13.92 10.55
N ASP A 111 5.58 14.72 10.17
CA ASP A 111 4.18 14.46 10.53
C ASP A 111 3.70 13.11 9.97
N ALA A 112 4.07 12.79 8.73
CA ALA A 112 3.70 11.54 8.06
C ALA A 112 4.40 10.34 8.71
N HIS A 113 5.63 10.53 9.20
CA HIS A 113 6.36 9.51 9.93
C HIS A 113 5.74 9.22 11.30
N GLU A 114 5.38 10.24 12.06
CA GLU A 114 4.66 10.07 13.33
C GLU A 114 3.32 9.36 13.10
N LEU A 115 2.61 9.70 12.02
CA LEU A 115 1.40 9.01 11.61
C LEU A 115 1.67 7.54 11.25
N ALA A 116 2.73 7.25 10.50
CA ALA A 116 3.11 5.88 10.17
C ALA A 116 3.46 5.06 11.42
N LEU A 117 4.16 5.65 12.40
CA LEU A 117 4.44 5.03 13.70
C LEU A 117 3.14 4.70 14.45
N ALA A 118 2.19 5.64 14.49
CA ALA A 118 0.89 5.43 15.13
C ALA A 118 0.07 4.33 14.44
N ILE A 119 0.05 4.31 13.10
CA ILE A 119 -0.61 3.26 12.32
C ILE A 119 0.06 1.91 12.59
N ALA A 120 1.39 1.82 12.50
CA ALA A 120 2.11 0.58 12.77
C ALA A 120 1.87 0.06 14.18
N ALA A 121 1.86 0.94 15.18
CA ALA A 121 1.53 0.58 16.57
C ALA A 121 0.10 0.05 16.73
N ARG A 122 -0.85 0.55 15.93
CA ARG A 122 -2.22 0.05 15.93
C ARG A 122 -2.35 -1.30 15.22
N LEU A 123 -1.75 -1.42 14.03
CA LEU A 123 -1.71 -2.67 13.29
C LEU A 123 -1.13 -3.80 14.15
N THR A 124 -0.10 -3.52 14.94
CA THR A 124 0.50 -4.52 15.84
C THR A 124 -0.31 -4.78 17.11
N ARG A 125 -1.12 -3.83 17.57
CA ARG A 125 -1.97 -3.98 18.76
C ARG A 125 -3.22 -4.80 18.47
N ASP A 126 -3.91 -4.53 17.37
CA ASP A 126 -5.15 -5.23 17.01
C ASP A 126 -4.87 -6.75 16.82
N ASN A 127 -3.62 -7.13 16.56
CA ASN A 127 -3.16 -8.52 16.47
C ASN A 127 -3.02 -9.23 17.83
N ASN A 128 -2.78 -8.48 18.92
CA ASN A 128 -2.45 -9.05 20.24
C ASN A 128 -3.67 -9.54 21.04
N ASP A 129 -4.89 -9.24 20.59
CA ASP A 129 -6.11 -9.67 21.30
C ASP A 129 -6.43 -11.16 21.08
N TYR A 130 -5.73 -11.85 20.16
CA TYR A 130 -6.01 -13.27 19.88
C TYR A 130 -5.05 -14.29 20.51
N TYR A 131 -3.71 -14.29 20.35
CA TYR A 131 -2.90 -15.41 20.91
C TYR A 131 -1.39 -15.16 21.20
N PHE A 132 -0.87 -13.93 21.21
CA PHE A 132 0.59 -13.72 21.22
C PHE A 132 1.25 -13.49 22.60
N ASP A 133 2.38 -14.17 22.83
CA ASP A 133 3.25 -14.07 24.02
C ASP A 133 4.10 -12.78 24.00
N ASP A 134 4.46 -12.29 25.18
CA ASP A 134 5.20 -11.02 25.43
C ASP A 134 6.59 -11.00 24.78
N SER A 135 7.14 -12.17 24.46
CA SER A 135 8.43 -12.37 23.77
C SER A 135 8.43 -11.83 22.33
N MET A 136 7.27 -11.76 21.66
CA MET A 136 7.13 -11.28 20.27
C MET A 136 7.12 -9.75 20.14
N ARG A 137 6.92 -9.01 21.24
CA ARG A 137 6.91 -7.54 21.21
C ARG A 137 8.26 -6.92 20.85
N LYS A 138 9.36 -7.67 21.05
CA LYS A 138 10.73 -7.18 20.82
C LYS A 138 11.10 -7.19 19.33
N ASP A 139 10.48 -8.06 18.55
CA ASP A 139 10.75 -8.30 17.12
C ASP A 139 10.12 -7.24 16.20
N LEU A 140 9.06 -6.59 16.68
CA LEU A 140 8.34 -5.56 15.91
C LEU A 140 9.18 -4.31 15.63
N THR A 141 10.20 -4.03 16.43
CA THR A 141 11.12 -2.89 16.24
C THR A 141 11.95 -3.05 14.96
N ASP A 142 12.43 -4.27 14.68
CA ASP A 142 13.22 -4.58 13.49
C ASP A 142 12.35 -4.62 12.22
N ARG A 143 11.03 -4.87 12.40
CA ARG A 143 10.02 -4.95 11.33
C ARG A 143 9.40 -3.59 10.97
N GLN A 144 9.63 -2.53 11.75
CA GLN A 144 9.05 -1.20 11.50
C GLN A 144 9.33 -0.65 10.09
N PRO A 145 10.55 -0.77 9.51
CA PRO A 145 10.81 -0.22 8.19
C PRO A 145 9.94 -0.81 7.08
N ALA A 146 9.65 -2.12 7.12
CA ALA A 146 8.80 -2.79 6.14
C ALA A 146 7.34 -2.33 6.24
N ILE A 147 6.83 -2.23 7.46
CA ILE A 147 5.47 -1.74 7.72
C ILE A 147 5.34 -0.27 7.28
N HIS A 148 6.34 0.58 7.55
CA HIS A 148 6.33 1.98 7.12
C HIS A 148 6.30 2.10 5.59
N ARG A 149 7.09 1.29 4.86
CA ARG A 149 7.03 1.24 3.39
C ARG A 149 5.62 0.87 2.91
N ALA A 150 5.01 -0.15 3.51
CA ALA A 150 3.66 -0.58 3.15
C ALA A 150 2.61 0.51 3.44
N ILE A 151 2.72 1.22 4.56
CA ILE A 151 1.89 2.38 4.89
C ILE A 151 2.03 3.47 3.83
N TYR A 152 3.25 3.89 3.49
CA TYR A 152 3.42 4.94 2.48
C TYR A 152 2.95 4.48 1.09
N ARG A 153 3.21 3.23 0.69
CA ARG A 153 2.67 2.68 -0.55
C ARG A 153 1.15 2.63 -0.56
N SER A 154 0.50 2.34 0.57
CA SER A 154 -0.97 2.35 0.64
C SER A 154 -1.54 3.75 0.39
N PHE A 155 -0.90 4.81 0.90
CA PHE A 155 -1.28 6.19 0.60
C PHE A 155 -1.04 6.56 -0.87
N ILE A 156 0.06 6.08 -1.46
CA ILE A 156 0.36 6.30 -2.88
C ILE A 156 -0.67 5.59 -3.76
N VAL A 157 -0.96 4.32 -3.49
CA VAL A 157 -1.98 3.53 -4.18
C VAL A 157 -3.33 4.23 -4.12
N SER A 158 -3.75 4.66 -2.92
CA SER A 158 -4.99 5.40 -2.75
C SER A 158 -5.01 6.70 -3.56
N SER A 159 -3.94 7.49 -3.52
CA SER A 159 -3.83 8.75 -4.25
C SER A 159 -3.93 8.53 -5.77
N SER A 160 -3.22 7.52 -6.30
CA SER A 160 -3.24 7.18 -7.71
C SER A 160 -4.61 6.67 -8.18
N LEU A 161 -5.34 5.98 -7.32
CA LEU A 161 -6.68 5.48 -7.64
C LEU A 161 -7.78 6.52 -7.37
N ALA A 162 -7.49 7.64 -6.71
CA ALA A 162 -8.47 8.68 -6.36
C ALA A 162 -9.28 9.17 -7.58
N GLY A 163 -8.61 9.43 -8.70
CA GLY A 163 -9.28 9.87 -9.93
C GLY A 163 -10.17 8.81 -10.57
N ILE A 164 -9.80 7.53 -10.41
CA ILE A 164 -10.56 6.38 -10.88
C ILE A 164 -11.83 6.21 -10.04
N TYR A 165 -11.72 6.34 -8.71
CA TYR A 165 -12.86 6.28 -7.81
C TYR A 165 -13.85 7.42 -8.03
N MET A 166 -13.33 8.63 -8.14
CA MET A 166 -14.14 9.85 -8.19
C MET A 166 -14.80 10.11 -9.53
N GLU A 167 -14.43 9.38 -10.59
CA GLU A 167 -15.00 9.60 -11.92
C GLU A 167 -16.53 9.46 -11.95
N PRO A 168 -17.15 8.34 -11.55
CA PRO A 168 -18.62 8.22 -11.55
C PRO A 168 -19.28 9.16 -10.55
N VAL A 169 -18.62 9.52 -9.44
CA VAL A 169 -19.13 10.52 -8.48
C VAL A 169 -19.28 11.86 -9.17
N MET A 170 -18.23 12.30 -9.89
CA MET A 170 -18.22 13.57 -10.58
C MET A 170 -19.19 13.60 -11.77
N GLU A 171 -19.38 12.47 -12.45
CA GLU A 171 -20.37 12.38 -13.53
C GLU A 171 -21.81 12.33 -12.98
N ALA A 172 -22.04 11.61 -11.87
CA ALA A 172 -23.34 11.60 -11.20
C ALA A 172 -23.75 13.00 -10.73
N LEU A 173 -22.82 13.79 -10.17
CA LEU A 173 -23.04 15.19 -9.79
C LEU A 173 -23.46 16.08 -10.97
N ARG A 174 -23.00 15.78 -12.18
CA ARG A 174 -23.30 16.54 -13.41
C ARG A 174 -24.52 16.01 -14.15
N SER A 175 -24.98 14.81 -13.82
CA SER A 175 -26.12 14.17 -14.46
C SER A 175 -27.38 15.01 -14.27
N SER A 176 -28.26 14.99 -15.27
CA SER A 176 -29.62 15.55 -15.15
C SER A 176 -30.63 14.53 -14.60
N ASP A 177 -30.20 13.28 -14.43
CA ASP A 177 -31.01 12.20 -13.89
C ASP A 177 -30.93 12.20 -12.36
N ALA A 178 -32.06 12.48 -11.71
CA ALA A 178 -32.17 12.54 -10.26
C ALA A 178 -31.86 11.18 -9.59
N GLU A 179 -32.11 10.05 -10.26
CA GLU A 179 -31.79 8.73 -9.72
C GLU A 179 -30.27 8.50 -9.71
N ILE A 180 -29.57 8.95 -10.75
CA ILE A 180 -28.11 8.86 -10.80
C ILE A 180 -27.47 9.83 -9.80
N GLN A 181 -27.98 11.06 -9.66
CA GLN A 181 -27.52 11.99 -8.62
C GLN A 181 -27.68 11.42 -7.20
N ALA A 182 -28.72 10.61 -6.97
CA ALA A 182 -29.00 10.04 -5.65
C ALA A 182 -27.98 8.98 -5.20
N ILE A 183 -27.10 8.49 -6.08
CA ILE A 183 -26.02 7.53 -5.74
C ILE A 183 -25.18 8.03 -4.56
N LEU A 184 -24.92 9.34 -4.50
CA LEU A 184 -24.09 9.97 -3.48
C LEU A 184 -24.68 9.89 -2.07
N SER A 185 -25.99 9.64 -1.96
CA SER A 185 -26.67 9.53 -0.65
C SER A 185 -27.31 8.16 -0.46
N ALA A 186 -27.12 7.23 -1.39
CA ALA A 186 -27.80 5.95 -1.40
C ALA A 186 -27.15 4.98 -0.40
N GLU A 187 -27.93 4.46 0.54
CA GLU A 187 -27.53 3.31 1.37
C GLU A 187 -27.52 2.01 0.56
N ARG A 188 -28.42 1.91 -0.43
CA ARG A 188 -28.55 0.78 -1.35
C ARG A 188 -28.73 1.29 -2.77
N LEU A 189 -28.00 0.70 -3.70
CA LEU A 189 -28.02 1.09 -5.10
C LEU A 189 -29.16 0.40 -5.86
N SER A 190 -29.88 1.15 -6.71
CA SER A 190 -30.89 0.61 -7.61
C SER A 190 -30.24 -0.04 -8.84
N HIS A 191 -30.96 -0.92 -9.56
CA HIS A 191 -30.48 -1.50 -10.82
C HIS A 191 -29.95 -0.45 -11.79
N ARG A 192 -30.66 0.68 -11.94
CA ARG A 192 -30.25 1.76 -12.83
C ARG A 192 -28.93 2.41 -12.38
N GLN A 193 -28.74 2.55 -11.07
CA GLN A 193 -27.49 3.07 -10.51
C GLN A 193 -26.34 2.09 -10.73
N LEU A 194 -26.59 0.78 -10.69
CA LEU A 194 -25.61 -0.25 -11.03
C LEU A 194 -25.26 -0.25 -12.51
N ASP A 195 -26.26 -0.22 -13.39
CA ASP A 195 -26.06 -0.09 -14.84
C ASP A 195 -25.25 1.19 -15.18
N PHE A 196 -25.38 2.24 -14.37
CA PHE A 196 -24.56 3.45 -14.48
C PHE A 196 -23.13 3.19 -14.03
N LEU A 197 -22.92 2.60 -12.85
CA LEU A 197 -21.58 2.31 -12.33
C LEU A 197 -20.82 1.31 -13.21
N GLU A 198 -21.47 0.28 -13.75
CA GLU A 198 -20.86 -0.74 -14.62
C GLU A 198 -20.28 -0.18 -15.94
N GLN A 199 -20.61 1.06 -16.30
CA GLN A 199 -19.97 1.74 -17.43
C GLN A 199 -18.50 2.09 -17.13
N TYR A 200 -18.14 2.16 -15.85
CA TYR A 200 -16.80 2.49 -15.39
C TYR A 200 -16.03 1.21 -15.04
N PRO A 201 -14.85 0.96 -15.63
CA PRO A 201 -14.07 -0.26 -15.41
C PRO A 201 -13.86 -0.63 -13.93
N ALA A 202 -13.62 0.35 -13.06
CA ALA A 202 -13.41 0.11 -11.64
C ALA A 202 -14.59 -0.60 -10.94
N TYR A 203 -15.82 -0.44 -11.47
CA TYR A 203 -17.06 -0.92 -10.86
C TYR A 203 -17.69 -2.11 -11.60
N LYS A 204 -17.14 -2.52 -12.74
CA LYS A 204 -17.58 -3.74 -13.45
C LYS A 204 -17.33 -4.96 -12.58
N ASP A 205 -18.25 -5.94 -12.54
CA ASP A 205 -17.96 -7.27 -11.97
C ASP A 205 -16.68 -7.85 -12.60
N LYS A 206 -16.67 -7.92 -13.93
CA LYS A 206 -15.55 -8.43 -14.72
C LYS A 206 -14.90 -7.33 -15.52
N THR A 207 -13.62 -7.11 -15.26
CA THR A 207 -12.77 -6.22 -16.04
C THR A 207 -11.95 -7.04 -17.04
N SER A 208 -11.87 -6.54 -18.27
CA SER A 208 -10.97 -7.12 -19.25
C SER A 208 -9.51 -6.83 -18.90
N ALA A 209 -8.58 -7.61 -19.42
CA ALA A 209 -7.13 -7.34 -19.35
C ALA A 209 -6.78 -5.88 -19.70
N LYS A 210 -7.36 -5.38 -20.80
CA LYS A 210 -7.17 -4.01 -21.28
C LYS A 210 -7.71 -2.98 -20.29
N ASP A 211 -8.93 -3.18 -19.80
CA ASP A 211 -9.53 -2.30 -18.78
C ASP A 211 -8.65 -2.25 -17.52
N ASN A 212 -8.15 -3.40 -17.06
CA ASN A 212 -7.23 -3.45 -15.92
C ASN A 212 -5.91 -2.73 -16.21
N HIS A 213 -5.35 -2.86 -17.41
CA HIS A 213 -4.14 -2.15 -17.78
C HIS A 213 -4.35 -0.63 -17.85
N GLU A 214 -5.48 -0.16 -18.39
CA GLU A 214 -5.85 1.25 -18.39
C GLU A 214 -6.03 1.82 -16.98
N LEU A 215 -6.53 1.02 -16.03
CA LEU A 215 -6.72 1.42 -14.63
C LEU A 215 -5.42 1.39 -13.83
N PHE A 216 -4.62 0.34 -14.00
CA PHE A 216 -3.57 -0.02 -13.05
C PHE A 216 -2.17 -0.03 -13.66
N GLY A 217 -2.02 0.05 -14.98
CA GLY A 217 -0.74 -0.09 -15.68
C GLY A 217 0.35 0.82 -15.11
N THR A 218 0.14 2.14 -15.16
CA THR A 218 1.13 3.10 -14.65
C THR A 218 1.46 2.89 -13.16
N LEU A 219 0.46 2.62 -12.32
CA LEU A 219 0.67 2.38 -10.89
C LEU A 219 1.42 1.06 -10.64
N GLY A 220 1.05 0.01 -11.37
CA GLY A 220 1.66 -1.32 -11.29
C GLY A 220 3.12 -1.29 -11.71
N ASP A 221 3.42 -0.67 -12.85
CA ASP A 221 4.78 -0.48 -13.35
C ASP A 221 5.62 0.30 -12.33
N TRP A 222 5.11 1.44 -11.82
CA TRP A 222 5.83 2.21 -10.82
C TRP A 222 6.06 1.45 -9.51
N LEU A 223 5.07 0.68 -9.03
CA LEU A 223 5.22 -0.15 -7.84
C LEU A 223 6.28 -1.23 -8.02
N LEU A 224 6.32 -1.89 -9.18
CA LEU A 224 7.34 -2.87 -9.52
C LEU A 224 8.74 -2.24 -9.48
N ASP A 225 8.93 -1.15 -10.21
CA ASP A 225 10.19 -0.42 -10.29
C ASP A 225 10.62 0.10 -8.92
N ASN A 226 9.68 0.63 -8.14
CA ASN A 226 9.95 1.11 -6.79
C ASN A 226 10.42 0.00 -5.86
N ILE A 227 9.83 -1.20 -5.91
CA ILE A 227 10.27 -2.34 -5.11
C ILE A 227 11.67 -2.80 -5.55
N LEU A 228 11.88 -2.95 -6.87
CA LEU A 228 13.11 -3.51 -7.42
C LEU A 228 14.29 -2.52 -7.44
N SER A 229 14.04 -1.22 -7.27
CA SER A 229 15.09 -0.22 -7.06
C SER A 229 15.74 -0.31 -5.68
N GLN A 230 15.12 -1.02 -4.72
CA GLN A 230 15.60 -1.12 -3.34
C GLN A 230 16.67 -2.22 -3.21
N GLY A 231 17.89 -1.90 -3.65
CA GLY A 231 19.02 -2.84 -3.70
C GLY A 231 19.25 -3.62 -2.40
N ALA A 232 19.15 -2.95 -1.25
CA ALA A 232 19.32 -3.61 0.06
C ALA A 232 18.26 -4.71 0.32
N LEU A 233 17.01 -4.52 -0.10
CA LEU A 233 15.97 -5.54 0.04
C LEU A 233 16.17 -6.71 -0.92
N ARG A 234 16.62 -6.42 -2.14
CA ARG A 234 16.94 -7.45 -3.14
C ARG A 234 18.10 -8.33 -2.67
N GLU A 235 19.16 -7.71 -2.17
CA GLU A 235 20.31 -8.41 -1.60
C GLU A 235 19.92 -9.28 -0.40
N ASP A 236 19.04 -8.77 0.48
CA ASP A 236 18.57 -9.52 1.64
C ASP A 236 17.68 -10.72 1.27
N MET A 237 16.77 -10.54 0.31
CA MET A 237 15.93 -11.64 -0.18
C MET A 237 16.77 -12.69 -0.92
N GLU A 238 17.69 -12.28 -1.79
CA GLU A 238 18.60 -13.20 -2.49
C GLU A 238 19.48 -13.98 -1.50
N ARG A 239 19.97 -13.31 -0.44
CA ARG A 239 20.70 -13.96 0.66
C ARG A 239 19.82 -14.98 1.37
N SER A 240 18.57 -14.64 1.66
CA SER A 240 17.61 -15.54 2.32
C SER A 240 17.34 -16.80 1.48
N PHE A 241 17.18 -16.65 0.16
CA PHE A 241 17.05 -17.75 -0.79
C PHE A 241 18.32 -18.60 -0.89
N THR A 242 19.48 -17.97 -0.94
CA THR A 242 20.77 -18.68 -0.99
C THR A 242 20.96 -19.54 0.27
N LEU A 243 20.75 -18.93 1.45
CA LEU A 243 20.96 -19.57 2.75
C LEU A 243 19.82 -20.52 3.13
N GLY A 244 18.61 -20.34 2.60
CA GLY A 244 17.46 -21.18 2.94
C GLY A 244 16.83 -20.85 4.27
N ILE A 245 16.84 -19.57 4.60
CA ILE A 245 16.31 -19.03 5.84
C ILE A 245 15.14 -18.10 5.51
N GLY A 246 14.30 -17.82 6.50
CA GLY A 246 13.10 -17.02 6.33
C GLY A 246 12.26 -17.47 5.13
N TYR A 247 11.84 -16.51 4.29
CA TYR A 247 11.07 -16.78 3.07
C TYR A 247 11.74 -17.74 2.08
N GLY A 248 13.09 -17.80 2.05
CA GLY A 248 13.83 -18.71 1.17
C GLY A 248 13.76 -20.19 1.59
N LYS A 249 13.32 -20.48 2.82
CA LYS A 249 13.23 -21.84 3.38
C LYS A 249 12.08 -22.64 2.78
N GLY A 250 10.95 -21.99 2.49
CA GLY A 250 9.72 -22.63 1.98
C GLY A 250 9.71 -22.87 0.47
N CYS A 251 10.62 -22.23 -0.28
CA CYS A 251 10.51 -22.28 -1.73
C CYS A 251 10.91 -23.63 -2.35
N GLN A 252 9.91 -24.34 -2.90
CA GLN A 252 10.08 -25.66 -3.53
C GLN A 252 11.09 -25.68 -4.69
N ALA A 253 11.25 -24.57 -5.44
CA ALA A 253 12.23 -24.50 -6.54
C ALA A 253 13.67 -24.68 -6.05
N ARG A 254 13.98 -24.22 -4.83
CA ARG A 254 15.26 -24.48 -4.16
C ARG A 254 15.36 -25.92 -3.68
N ASN A 255 14.27 -26.47 -3.13
CA ASN A 255 14.25 -27.86 -2.68
C ASN A 255 14.47 -28.82 -3.86
N GLN A 256 13.87 -28.56 -5.03
CA GLN A 256 14.07 -29.34 -6.26
C GLN A 256 15.53 -29.38 -6.74
N GLN A 257 16.31 -28.30 -6.58
CA GLN A 257 17.74 -28.30 -6.95
C GLN A 257 18.58 -29.21 -6.06
N ASN A 258 18.12 -29.51 -4.84
CA ASN A 258 18.81 -30.35 -3.87
C ASN A 258 18.22 -31.77 -3.75
N TRP A 259 17.17 -32.10 -4.53
CA TRP A 259 16.53 -33.42 -4.48
C TRP A 259 17.27 -34.41 -5.38
N GLU A 260 17.89 -35.43 -4.76
CA GLU A 260 18.40 -36.59 -5.48
C GLU A 260 17.21 -37.44 -5.98
N PRO A 261 17.09 -37.71 -7.30
CA PRO A 261 15.92 -38.36 -7.89
C PRO A 261 15.62 -39.81 -7.45
N GLU A 262 16.44 -40.40 -6.58
CA GLU A 262 16.53 -41.86 -6.45
C GLU A 262 15.42 -42.54 -5.62
N TYR A 263 14.50 -41.82 -4.96
CA TYR A 263 13.64 -42.45 -3.93
C TYR A 263 12.11 -42.35 -4.06
N TYR A 264 11.53 -41.64 -5.04
CA TYR A 264 10.08 -41.48 -5.12
C TYR A 264 9.58 -41.49 -6.57
N GLU A 265 9.30 -42.68 -7.12
CA GLU A 265 8.74 -42.85 -8.47
C GLU A 265 7.21 -42.61 -8.54
N ASP A 266 6.52 -42.38 -7.42
CA ASP A 266 5.05 -42.39 -7.35
C ASP A 266 4.40 -41.20 -6.59
N TRP A 267 5.18 -40.19 -6.18
CA TRP A 267 4.62 -38.97 -5.57
C TRP A 267 4.64 -37.85 -6.61
N ASP A 268 3.52 -37.13 -6.72
CA ASP A 268 3.38 -35.95 -7.58
C ASP A 268 4.64 -35.08 -7.44
N LEU A 269 5.39 -34.95 -8.54
CA LEU A 269 6.57 -34.09 -8.58
C LEU A 269 6.14 -32.70 -8.07
N PRO A 270 6.87 -32.10 -7.11
CA PRO A 270 6.51 -30.79 -6.60
C PRO A 270 6.37 -29.83 -7.78
N SER A 271 5.24 -29.12 -7.86
CA SER A 271 5.00 -28.13 -8.91
C SER A 271 6.13 -27.09 -8.86
N PRO A 272 6.62 -26.57 -10.00
CA PRO A 272 7.50 -25.42 -9.98
C PRO A 272 6.83 -24.27 -9.20
N CYS A 273 7.64 -23.43 -8.56
CA CYS A 273 7.15 -22.26 -7.84
C CYS A 273 6.28 -21.40 -8.76
N PRO A 274 5.07 -20.97 -8.32
CA PRO A 274 4.10 -20.34 -9.20
C PRO A 274 4.44 -18.89 -9.56
N VAL A 275 5.37 -18.25 -8.86
CA VAL A 275 5.74 -16.84 -9.10
C VAL A 275 6.99 -16.70 -9.95
N LYS A 276 6.89 -15.85 -10.97
CA LYS A 276 8.00 -15.48 -11.84
C LYS A 276 7.82 -14.06 -12.36
N LEU A 277 8.84 -13.21 -12.21
CA LEU A 277 8.80 -11.88 -12.80
C LEU A 277 8.76 -11.93 -14.33
N SER A 278 7.98 -11.03 -14.92
CA SER A 278 7.97 -10.79 -16.36
C SER A 278 9.28 -10.12 -16.78
N GLY A 279 10.26 -10.92 -17.22
CA GLY A 279 11.56 -10.45 -17.69
C GLY A 279 12.67 -11.44 -17.35
N ASP A 280 13.65 -11.58 -18.23
CA ASP A 280 14.75 -12.54 -18.05
C ASP A 280 15.89 -12.01 -17.15
N GLU A 281 15.84 -10.74 -16.77
CA GLU A 281 16.85 -10.04 -15.98
C GLU A 281 16.65 -10.10 -14.46
N TYR A 282 15.48 -10.58 -14.02
CA TYR A 282 15.11 -10.65 -12.60
C TYR A 282 15.38 -12.04 -12.02
N THR A 283 15.81 -12.07 -10.75
CA THR A 283 16.03 -13.34 -10.07
C THR A 283 14.71 -13.93 -9.57
N HIS A 284 14.74 -15.20 -9.17
CA HIS A 284 13.59 -15.81 -8.51
C HIS A 284 13.29 -15.14 -7.15
N ALA A 285 14.34 -14.74 -6.42
CA ALA A 285 14.21 -14.00 -5.17
C ALA A 285 13.56 -12.62 -5.38
N ASP A 286 13.84 -11.95 -6.50
CA ASP A 286 13.17 -10.69 -6.86
C ASP A 286 11.64 -10.87 -6.98
N ALA A 287 11.17 -11.99 -7.56
CA ALA A 287 9.74 -12.27 -7.68
C ALA A 287 9.05 -12.44 -6.31
N HIS A 288 9.71 -13.14 -5.39
CA HIS A 288 9.22 -13.32 -4.02
C HIS A 288 9.27 -12.02 -3.21
N LEU A 289 10.31 -11.19 -3.39
CA LEU A 289 10.37 -9.86 -2.79
C LEU A 289 9.17 -9.00 -3.23
N VAL A 290 8.87 -9.00 -4.53
CA VAL A 290 7.74 -8.25 -5.09
C VAL A 290 6.41 -8.78 -4.52
N ALA A 291 6.20 -10.10 -4.51
CA ALA A 291 5.00 -10.70 -3.91
C ALA A 291 4.82 -10.28 -2.45
N LEU A 292 5.89 -10.36 -1.65
CA LEU A 292 5.86 -10.00 -0.22
C LEU A 292 5.52 -8.52 0.00
N GLU A 293 6.18 -7.60 -0.71
CA GLU A 293 5.93 -6.16 -0.55
C GLU A 293 4.52 -5.77 -1.02
N LEU A 294 3.95 -6.46 -2.01
CA LEU A 294 2.55 -6.31 -2.42
C LEU A 294 1.59 -6.81 -1.36
N VAL A 295 1.82 -8.01 -0.80
CA VAL A 295 1.03 -8.58 0.29
C VAL A 295 1.00 -7.62 1.49
N ARG A 296 2.15 -7.07 1.87
CA ARG A 296 2.26 -6.05 2.93
C ARG A 296 1.43 -4.80 2.60
N THR A 297 1.56 -4.28 1.39
CA THR A 297 0.81 -3.09 0.95
C THR A 297 -0.69 -3.36 0.96
N PHE A 298 -1.11 -4.52 0.46
CA PHE A 298 -2.51 -4.95 0.38
C PHE A 298 -3.12 -5.14 1.78
N TRP A 299 -2.36 -5.77 2.70
CA TRP A 299 -2.72 -5.89 4.11
C TRP A 299 -2.92 -4.52 4.77
N VAL A 300 -1.98 -3.59 4.60
CA VAL A 300 -2.12 -2.24 5.18
C VAL A 300 -3.32 -1.50 4.59
N CYS A 301 -3.54 -1.55 3.28
CA CYS A 301 -4.74 -0.98 2.67
C CYS A 301 -6.02 -1.56 3.30
N ARG A 302 -6.11 -2.88 3.49
CA ARG A 302 -7.27 -3.52 4.13
C ARG A 302 -7.47 -3.05 5.56
N LYS A 303 -6.42 -3.01 6.38
CA LYS A 303 -6.51 -2.57 7.77
C LYS A 303 -6.83 -1.07 7.86
N MET A 304 -6.40 -0.26 6.89
CA MET A 304 -6.85 1.14 6.79
C MET A 304 -8.36 1.27 6.58
N LEU A 305 -8.97 0.38 5.80
CA LEU A 305 -10.42 0.33 5.66
C LEU A 305 -11.13 -0.04 6.96
N ASP A 306 -10.60 -1.02 7.70
CA ASP A 306 -11.13 -1.38 9.03
C ASP A 306 -11.00 -0.23 10.03
N MET A 307 -9.88 0.50 9.95
CA MET A 307 -9.69 1.72 10.72
C MET A 307 -10.68 2.83 10.31
N GLY A 308 -11.21 2.84 9.08
CA GLY A 308 -12.19 3.83 8.61
C GLY A 308 -13.41 4.02 9.52
N TRP A 309 -13.81 2.95 10.22
CA TRP A 309 -14.95 2.94 11.15
C TRP A 309 -14.69 3.65 12.49
N CYS A 310 -13.46 4.09 12.74
CA CYS A 310 -13.07 4.78 13.98
C CYS A 310 -12.43 6.14 13.75
N TRP A 311 -12.56 6.69 12.54
CA TRP A 311 -12.18 8.07 12.26
C TRP A 311 -13.22 8.96 12.92
N ASP A 312 -12.83 9.57 14.04
CA ASP A 312 -13.67 10.49 14.79
C ASP A 312 -13.81 11.75 13.91
N THR A 313 -14.94 11.92 13.23
CA THR A 313 -15.26 13.19 12.55
C THR A 313 -15.51 14.22 13.65
N ARG A 314 -14.57 15.14 13.83
CA ARG A 314 -14.59 16.06 14.97
C ARG A 314 -15.87 16.90 14.96
N PRO A 315 -16.62 16.96 16.07
CA PRO A 315 -17.59 18.02 16.28
C PRO A 315 -16.84 19.33 16.53
N ASP A 316 -17.27 20.39 15.86
CA ASP A 316 -16.76 21.76 15.89
C ASP A 316 -16.15 22.23 17.24
N ASP A 317 -15.11 23.07 17.14
CA ASP A 317 -14.62 24.05 18.13
C ASP A 317 -13.46 23.72 19.11
N GLN A 318 -12.75 22.60 18.99
CA GLN A 318 -11.44 22.47 19.68
C GLN A 318 -10.29 22.34 18.69
N ALA A 319 -9.85 23.50 18.20
CA ALA A 319 -8.58 23.68 17.52
C ALA A 319 -7.42 23.41 18.50
N GLU A 320 -7.10 22.14 18.69
CA GLU A 320 -5.81 21.75 19.26
C GLU A 320 -4.74 21.73 18.16
N THR A 321 -3.58 22.23 18.53
CA THR A 321 -2.35 22.44 17.76
C THR A 321 -1.67 21.14 17.33
N GLY A 322 -2.40 20.23 16.67
CA GLY A 322 -1.88 18.93 16.22
C GLY A 322 -0.94 19.04 15.02
N THR A 323 -0.11 18.02 14.84
CA THR A 323 0.61 17.75 13.59
C THR A 323 -0.38 17.25 12.54
N TYR A 324 -0.21 17.66 11.28
CA TYR A 324 -1.13 17.32 10.20
C TYR A 324 -0.37 16.93 8.94
N SER A 325 -0.69 15.76 8.40
CA SER A 325 -0.26 15.36 7.06
C SER A 325 -1.44 15.35 6.11
N LEU A 326 -1.24 15.90 4.91
CA LEU A 326 -2.20 15.81 3.82
C LEU A 326 -1.90 14.55 3.01
N LEU A 327 -2.76 13.55 3.14
CA LEU A 327 -2.60 12.22 2.54
C LEU A 327 -3.95 11.75 2.00
N ALA A 328 -3.97 10.79 1.09
CA ALA A 328 -5.19 10.12 0.66
C ALA A 328 -5.26 8.75 1.33
N PRO A 329 -5.99 8.55 2.43
CA PRO A 329 -6.13 7.24 3.04
C PRO A 329 -6.96 6.33 2.14
N PHE A 330 -6.61 5.04 2.08
CA PHE A 330 -7.31 4.08 1.24
C PHE A 330 -8.79 3.99 1.63
N GLY A 331 -9.70 4.04 0.65
CA GLY A 331 -11.16 3.99 0.87
C GLY A 331 -11.85 5.31 1.20
N TRP A 332 -11.13 6.43 1.31
CA TRP A 332 -11.73 7.76 1.54
C TRP A 332 -12.04 8.53 0.25
N PHE A 333 -11.62 7.99 -0.90
CA PHE A 333 -11.87 8.55 -2.24
C PHE A 333 -11.42 10.00 -2.44
N GLY A 334 -10.48 10.47 -1.62
CA GLY A 334 -10.03 11.84 -1.63
C GLY A 334 -8.88 12.11 -0.67
N ALA A 335 -8.42 13.37 -0.66
CA ALA A 335 -7.41 13.83 0.28
C ALA A 335 -8.01 14.13 1.65
N ALA A 336 -7.25 13.85 2.69
CA ALA A 336 -7.62 14.09 4.06
C ALA A 336 -6.49 14.75 4.84
N ARG A 337 -6.88 15.60 5.79
CA ARG A 337 -5.95 16.04 6.84
C ARG A 337 -5.96 14.98 7.92
N MET A 338 -4.86 14.25 8.00
CA MET A 338 -4.66 13.23 9.01
C MET A 338 -3.89 13.82 10.18
N ALA A 339 -4.50 13.81 11.36
CA ALA A 339 -3.92 14.33 12.58
C ALA A 339 -3.82 13.25 13.65
N LEU A 340 -2.78 13.33 14.48
CA LEU A 340 -2.68 12.50 15.66
C LEU A 340 -3.17 13.27 16.89
N SER A 341 -4.06 12.66 17.66
CA SER A 341 -4.30 13.09 19.04
C SER A 341 -3.98 11.97 20.01
N MET A 342 -3.42 12.31 21.16
CA MET A 342 -3.23 11.34 22.23
C MET A 342 -4.49 11.28 23.10
N HIS A 343 -5.25 10.20 23.00
CA HIS A 343 -6.38 10.00 23.91
C HIS A 343 -5.87 9.34 25.20
N THR A 344 -5.95 10.07 26.32
CA THR A 344 -5.76 9.51 27.66
C THR A 344 -7.10 9.02 28.19
N ALA A 345 -7.35 7.71 28.09
CA ALA A 345 -8.53 7.08 28.68
C ALA A 345 -8.34 6.88 30.21
N GLY A 346 -8.32 7.98 30.96
CA GLY A 346 -8.16 7.96 32.42
C GLY A 346 -6.69 8.00 32.90
N GLN A 347 -6.50 8.15 34.21
CA GLN A 347 -5.20 8.43 34.85
C GLN A 347 -4.15 7.31 34.70
N ASP A 348 -4.56 6.09 34.30
CA ASP A 348 -3.68 4.91 34.25
C ASP A 348 -3.62 4.23 32.86
N SER A 349 -4.23 4.80 31.81
CA SER A 349 -4.18 4.20 30.46
C SER A 349 -2.96 4.67 29.68
N VAL A 350 -2.32 3.76 28.94
CA VAL A 350 -1.33 4.11 27.91
C VAL A 350 -2.01 5.02 26.88
N PRO A 351 -1.43 6.21 26.56
CA PRO A 351 -1.95 7.07 25.52
C PRO A 351 -2.07 6.30 24.20
N VAL A 352 -3.26 6.29 23.61
CA VAL A 352 -3.49 5.66 22.31
C VAL A 352 -3.54 6.77 21.27
N PRO A 353 -2.68 6.76 20.24
CA PRO A 353 -2.80 7.70 19.15
C PRO A 353 -4.13 7.45 18.44
N ARG A 354 -4.96 8.49 18.38
CA ARG A 354 -6.15 8.52 17.53
C ARG A 354 -5.80 9.27 16.26
N ILE A 355 -6.15 8.68 15.14
CA ILE A 355 -6.04 9.29 13.83
C ILE A 355 -7.35 10.01 13.58
N HIS A 356 -7.29 11.34 13.55
CA HIS A 356 -8.40 12.19 13.10
C HIS A 356 -8.25 12.37 11.60
N VAL A 357 -9.33 12.19 10.88
CA VAL A 357 -9.38 12.41 9.44
C VAL A 357 -10.41 13.50 9.22
N ASP A 358 -9.94 14.72 8.97
CA ASP A 358 -10.81 15.80 8.57
C ASP A 358 -10.85 15.82 7.04
N ALA A 359 -12.06 15.71 6.46
CA ALA A 359 -12.24 15.90 5.03
C ALA A 359 -11.63 17.24 4.63
N TYR A 360 -10.71 17.23 3.66
CA TYR A 360 -9.94 18.42 3.30
C TYR A 360 -10.83 19.54 2.71
N SER A 361 -11.96 19.17 2.10
CA SER A 361 -12.85 20.11 1.41
C SER A 361 -13.78 20.90 2.35
N PRO A 362 -13.91 22.23 2.18
CA PRO A 362 -14.89 23.10 2.87
C PRO A 362 -16.37 22.75 2.61
N GLY A 363 -16.67 21.70 1.85
CA GLY A 363 -18.02 21.24 1.52
C GLY A 363 -18.31 19.79 1.90
N GLY A 364 -17.47 19.12 2.70
CA GLY A 364 -17.76 17.79 3.25
C GLY A 364 -17.89 16.66 2.20
N LYS A 365 -17.29 16.81 1.01
CA LYS A 365 -17.47 15.85 -0.11
C LYS A 365 -17.03 14.43 0.20
N GLY A 366 -16.04 14.23 1.08
CA GLY A 366 -15.63 12.89 1.55
C GLY A 366 -16.70 12.18 2.38
N ASP A 367 -17.47 12.92 3.18
CA ASP A 367 -18.61 12.39 3.95
C ASP A 367 -19.88 12.21 3.08
N MET A 368 -19.86 12.71 1.84
CA MET A 368 -20.99 12.64 0.90
C MET A 368 -20.95 11.43 -0.03
N ILE A 369 -20.12 10.43 0.24
CA ILE A 369 -20.18 9.16 -0.50
C ILE A 369 -21.07 8.21 0.27
N GLY A 370 -22.28 8.02 -0.24
CA GLY A 370 -23.27 7.12 0.31
C GLY A 370 -22.69 5.72 0.50
N ASP A 371 -23.09 5.08 1.59
CA ASP A 371 -22.64 3.75 2.00
C ASP A 371 -22.74 2.72 0.85
N GLY A 372 -23.76 2.81 -0.01
CA GLY A 372 -23.89 1.93 -1.17
C GLY A 372 -22.78 2.08 -2.21
N LEU A 373 -22.30 3.31 -2.47
CA LEU A 373 -21.19 3.57 -3.38
C LEU A 373 -19.84 3.19 -2.77
N TRP A 374 -19.64 3.49 -1.48
CA TRP A 374 -18.43 3.05 -0.77
C TRP A 374 -18.33 1.53 -0.77
N LYS A 375 -19.44 0.85 -0.42
CA LYS A 375 -19.49 -0.61 -0.39
C LYS A 375 -19.20 -1.24 -1.76
N SER A 376 -19.59 -0.62 -2.89
CA SER A 376 -19.37 -1.23 -4.22
C SER A 376 -17.92 -1.24 -4.68
N LEU A 377 -17.06 -0.48 -4.01
CA LEU A 377 -15.63 -0.39 -4.30
C LEU A 377 -14.76 -1.09 -3.27
N VAL A 378 -15.21 -1.05 -2.02
CA VAL A 378 -14.40 -1.32 -0.84
C VAL A 378 -14.92 -2.53 -0.08
N ASN A 379 -16.23 -2.78 -0.10
CA ASN A 379 -16.81 -3.85 0.66
C ASN A 379 -16.87 -5.13 -0.17
N PHE A 380 -16.35 -6.18 0.46
CA PHE A 380 -16.44 -7.54 -0.03
C PHE A 380 -17.88 -8.06 0.03
N ASP A 381 -18.78 -7.44 0.82
CA ASP A 381 -20.14 -7.93 1.07
C ASP A 381 -21.25 -7.43 0.13
N ILE A 382 -20.96 -6.76 -0.99
CA ILE A 382 -22.06 -6.41 -1.90
C ILE A 382 -22.49 -7.64 -2.71
N TYR A 383 -23.53 -8.28 -2.19
CA TYR A 383 -24.52 -9.00 -2.98
C TYR A 383 -25.65 -8.04 -3.34
N TYR A 384 -25.88 -7.84 -4.63
CA TYR A 384 -27.20 -7.39 -5.06
C TYR A 384 -28.08 -8.63 -5.17
N GLU A 385 -29.14 -8.71 -4.36
CA GLU A 385 -30.27 -9.58 -4.67
C GLU A 385 -31.02 -8.93 -5.84
N LEU A 386 -30.58 -9.22 -7.06
CA LEU A 386 -31.33 -8.91 -8.28
C LEU A 386 -31.95 -10.22 -8.73
N ASP A 387 -33.26 -10.38 -8.53
CA ASP A 387 -34.05 -11.48 -9.09
C ASP A 387 -33.40 -12.89 -8.94
N ASP A 388 -32.98 -13.25 -7.72
CA ASP A 388 -32.33 -14.54 -7.36
C ASP A 388 -30.90 -14.79 -7.93
N GLU A 389 -30.26 -13.81 -8.59
CA GLU A 389 -28.86 -13.89 -9.02
C GLU A 389 -27.96 -12.98 -8.17
N ILE A 390 -26.92 -13.57 -7.55
CA ILE A 390 -25.91 -12.83 -6.79
C ILE A 390 -24.81 -12.37 -7.77
N VAL A 391 -24.77 -11.06 -8.06
CA VAL A 391 -23.67 -10.44 -8.81
C VAL A 391 -22.61 -9.97 -7.83
N TYR A 392 -21.39 -10.45 -8.01
CA TYR A 392 -20.22 -10.11 -7.19
C TYR A 392 -19.42 -9.04 -7.92
N VAL A 393 -18.92 -8.01 -7.24
CA VAL A 393 -17.92 -7.11 -7.81
C VAL A 393 -16.66 -7.25 -6.98
N ALA A 394 -15.59 -7.76 -7.58
CA ALA A 394 -14.32 -7.85 -6.88
C ALA A 394 -13.89 -6.43 -6.44
N PRO A 395 -13.59 -6.18 -5.15
CA PRO A 395 -13.21 -4.84 -4.71
C PRO A 395 -11.96 -4.36 -5.45
N LEU A 396 -11.86 -3.05 -5.66
CA LEU A 396 -10.85 -2.50 -6.57
C LEU A 396 -9.42 -2.85 -6.14
N LEU A 397 -9.19 -2.89 -4.83
CA LEU A 397 -7.90 -3.28 -4.28
C LEU A 397 -7.54 -4.72 -4.68
N PHE A 398 -8.50 -5.64 -4.67
CA PHE A 398 -8.30 -7.01 -5.13
C PHE A 398 -8.03 -7.06 -6.63
N LYS A 399 -8.74 -6.25 -7.44
CA LYS A 399 -8.45 -6.14 -8.88
C LYS A 399 -7.04 -5.63 -9.15
N LEU A 400 -6.57 -4.64 -8.40
CA LEU A 400 -5.18 -4.16 -8.48
C LEU A 400 -4.19 -5.28 -8.15
N PHE A 401 -4.41 -5.98 -7.02
CA PHE A 401 -3.54 -7.09 -6.62
C PHE A 401 -3.51 -8.19 -7.69
N HIS A 402 -4.68 -8.58 -8.19
CA HIS A 402 -4.84 -9.58 -9.23
C HIS A 402 -4.21 -9.19 -10.55
N PHE A 403 -4.39 -7.94 -10.98
CA PHE A 403 -3.71 -7.35 -12.13
C PHE A 403 -2.19 -7.50 -11.98
N PHE A 404 -1.65 -7.14 -10.81
CA PHE A 404 -0.23 -7.20 -10.55
C PHE A 404 0.31 -8.64 -10.63
N LEU A 405 -0.39 -9.59 -9.98
CA LEU A 405 -0.03 -11.01 -10.00
C LEU A 405 0.08 -11.55 -11.43
N ARG A 406 -0.90 -11.22 -12.29
CA ARG A 406 -0.91 -11.67 -13.68
C ARG A 406 0.15 -10.99 -14.52
N ARG A 407 0.17 -9.65 -14.50
CA ARG A 407 0.98 -8.83 -15.40
C ARG A 407 2.47 -8.90 -15.09
N HIS A 408 2.82 -8.89 -13.81
CA HIS A 408 4.21 -8.78 -13.38
C HIS A 408 4.76 -10.09 -12.82
N LEU A 409 3.94 -10.91 -12.17
CA LEU A 409 4.39 -12.16 -11.53
C LEU A 409 4.01 -13.44 -12.30
N GLN A 410 3.38 -13.31 -13.48
CA GLN A 410 2.94 -14.44 -14.33
C GLN A 410 2.15 -15.51 -13.55
N SER A 411 1.40 -15.06 -12.56
CA SER A 411 0.73 -15.90 -11.57
C SER A 411 -0.73 -15.50 -11.44
N ASP A 412 -1.54 -16.43 -10.94
CA ASP A 412 -2.94 -16.17 -10.58
C ASP A 412 -3.29 -17.04 -9.37
N PHE A 413 -4.39 -16.73 -8.69
CA PHE A 413 -4.97 -17.62 -7.69
C PHE A 413 -5.38 -18.95 -8.33
N LYS A 414 -5.31 -20.03 -7.55
CA LYS A 414 -5.85 -21.34 -7.97
C LYS A 414 -7.33 -21.18 -8.36
N THR A 415 -7.76 -21.87 -9.43
CA THR A 415 -9.07 -21.67 -10.08
C THR A 415 -10.28 -21.78 -9.13
N ASP A 416 -10.13 -22.53 -8.03
CA ASP A 416 -11.16 -22.75 -7.03
C ASP A 416 -10.78 -22.19 -5.65
N PHE A 417 -9.75 -21.35 -5.56
CA PHE A 417 -9.24 -20.83 -4.28
C PHE A 417 -10.30 -20.07 -3.47
N PHE A 418 -11.13 -19.28 -4.17
CA PHE A 418 -12.26 -18.57 -3.57
C PHE A 418 -13.59 -19.31 -3.77
N ARG A 419 -13.60 -20.55 -4.27
CA ARG A 419 -14.83 -21.31 -4.52
C ARG A 419 -15.01 -22.38 -3.45
N HIS A 420 -16.21 -22.44 -2.88
CA HIS A 420 -16.56 -23.46 -1.91
C HIS A 420 -16.91 -24.78 -2.63
N GLU A 421 -16.32 -25.91 -2.21
CA GLU A 421 -16.60 -27.24 -2.80
C GLU A 421 -18.07 -27.69 -2.66
N ASP A 422 -18.79 -27.19 -1.65
CA ASP A 422 -20.19 -27.49 -1.35
C ASP A 422 -21.17 -26.38 -1.77
N GLY A 423 -20.72 -25.38 -2.54
CA GLY A 423 -21.58 -24.26 -2.97
C GLY A 423 -21.89 -23.22 -1.88
N GLY A 424 -21.10 -23.16 -0.81
CA GLY A 424 -21.14 -22.05 0.14
C GLY A 424 -20.58 -20.74 -0.42
N GLU A 425 -20.77 -19.66 0.33
CA GLU A 425 -20.45 -18.29 -0.07
C GLU A 425 -18.94 -18.10 -0.31
N VAL A 426 -18.58 -17.53 -1.48
CA VAL A 426 -17.20 -17.17 -1.91
C VAL A 426 -16.48 -16.27 -0.87
N TYR A 427 -17.25 -15.56 -0.04
CA TYR A 427 -16.77 -14.57 0.92
C TYR A 427 -15.96 -15.14 2.09
N ALA A 428 -16.30 -16.32 2.61
CA ALA A 428 -15.61 -16.88 3.77
C ALA A 428 -14.11 -17.08 3.51
N TYR A 429 -13.73 -17.38 2.26
CA TYR A 429 -12.34 -17.58 1.86
C TYR A 429 -11.60 -16.29 1.54
N LEU A 430 -12.28 -15.25 1.05
CA LEU A 430 -11.63 -13.96 0.81
C LEU A 430 -11.37 -13.23 2.11
N ASP A 431 -12.33 -13.15 3.04
CA ASP A 431 -12.06 -12.60 4.38
C ASP A 431 -11.01 -13.43 5.12
N SER A 432 -11.08 -14.77 5.04
CA SER A 432 -10.01 -15.62 5.58
C SER A 432 -8.67 -15.34 4.91
N PHE A 433 -8.62 -15.14 3.59
CA PHE A 433 -7.40 -14.77 2.89
C PHE A 433 -6.86 -13.44 3.40
N MET A 434 -7.72 -12.42 3.54
CA MET A 434 -7.35 -11.10 4.07
C MET A 434 -6.84 -11.18 5.51
N ASP A 435 -7.46 -12.00 6.35
CA ASP A 435 -7.02 -12.26 7.73
C ASP A 435 -5.63 -12.93 7.75
N ASN A 436 -5.36 -13.83 6.80
CA ASN A 436 -4.06 -14.50 6.67
C ASN A 436 -2.97 -13.60 6.05
N LEU A 437 -3.32 -12.54 5.30
CA LEU A 437 -2.33 -11.58 4.78
C LEU A 437 -1.51 -10.94 5.90
N GLU A 438 -2.09 -10.80 7.09
CA GLU A 438 -1.36 -10.31 8.26
C GLU A 438 -0.19 -11.21 8.63
N ILE A 439 -0.41 -12.52 8.63
CA ILE A 439 0.63 -13.52 8.90
C ILE A 439 1.72 -13.37 7.84
N PHE A 440 1.34 -13.38 6.56
CA PHE A 440 2.31 -13.25 5.46
C PHE A 440 3.07 -11.90 5.47
N ALA A 441 2.39 -10.82 5.85
CA ALA A 441 2.97 -9.49 5.89
C ALA A 441 3.96 -9.31 7.04
N THR A 442 3.75 -10.02 8.15
CA THR A 442 4.46 -9.80 9.43
C THR A 442 5.44 -10.90 9.82
N ASP A 443 5.28 -12.14 9.34
CA ASP A 443 6.17 -13.27 9.60
C ASP A 443 7.44 -13.16 8.77
N ASP A 444 8.62 -13.33 9.36
CA ASP A 444 9.93 -13.34 8.67
C ASP A 444 10.35 -14.74 8.20
N GLY A 445 9.57 -15.75 8.54
CA GLY A 445 9.70 -17.13 8.11
C GLY A 445 10.54 -18.03 9.00
N GLU A 446 10.93 -17.59 10.20
CA GLU A 446 11.72 -18.42 11.12
C GLU A 446 10.84 -19.45 11.88
N ASP A 447 9.59 -19.10 12.25
CA ASP A 447 8.75 -19.87 13.18
C ASP A 447 7.35 -20.28 12.63
N ALA A 448 7.26 -20.54 11.33
CA ALA A 448 6.03 -20.89 10.58
C ALA A 448 5.07 -21.92 11.24
N ALA A 449 5.59 -22.86 12.04
CA ALA A 449 4.80 -23.95 12.62
C ALA A 449 3.85 -23.51 13.75
N CYS A 450 3.97 -22.27 14.25
CA CYS A 450 3.23 -21.79 15.41
C CYS A 450 2.02 -20.90 15.08
N TYR A 451 1.86 -20.44 13.84
CA TYR A 451 1.00 -19.29 13.52
C TYR A 451 -0.27 -19.61 12.74
N TYR A 452 -0.32 -20.71 11.98
CA TYR A 452 -1.52 -20.99 11.19
C TYR A 452 -2.69 -21.39 12.08
N PRO A 453 -3.80 -20.62 12.09
CA PRO A 453 -5.00 -21.04 12.78
C PRO A 453 -5.44 -22.41 12.25
N LEU A 454 -5.92 -23.28 13.14
CA LEU A 454 -6.33 -24.66 12.84
C LEU A 454 -7.57 -24.76 11.91
N CYS A 455 -7.98 -23.69 11.23
CA CYS A 455 -9.20 -23.60 10.45
C CYS A 455 -8.88 -23.28 8.97
N GLY A 456 -9.47 -24.06 8.04
CA GLY A 456 -9.37 -23.83 6.58
C GLY A 456 -8.25 -24.57 5.83
N ASP A 457 -8.22 -24.38 4.51
CA ASP A 457 -7.22 -24.92 3.56
C ASP A 457 -5.84 -24.24 3.68
N PHE A 458 -5.75 -23.13 4.41
CA PHE A 458 -4.50 -22.46 4.79
C PHE A 458 -3.62 -23.27 5.75
N ARG A 459 -4.15 -24.37 6.31
CA ARG A 459 -3.35 -25.35 7.08
C ARG A 459 -2.25 -26.02 6.26
N TYR A 460 -2.32 -25.91 4.93
CA TYR A 460 -1.35 -26.45 3.98
C TYR A 460 -0.50 -25.37 3.31
N ALA A 461 -0.57 -24.12 3.77
CA ALA A 461 0.24 -23.04 3.25
C ALA A 461 1.72 -23.29 3.59
N GLU A 462 2.48 -23.74 2.61
CA GLU A 462 3.92 -24.04 2.76
C GLU A 462 4.80 -22.79 2.59
N PHE A 463 4.24 -21.68 2.07
CA PHE A 463 4.97 -20.46 1.70
C PHE A 463 4.50 -19.27 2.54
N LEU A 464 5.48 -18.46 3.00
CA LEU A 464 5.29 -17.42 4.02
C LEU A 464 5.01 -16.03 3.43
N ASP A 465 5.09 -15.92 2.12
CA ASP A 465 4.75 -14.71 1.36
C ASP A 465 3.40 -14.83 0.64
N GLY A 466 2.61 -15.87 0.94
CA GLY A 466 1.30 -16.13 0.34
C GLY A 466 1.35 -16.67 -1.09
N THR A 467 2.52 -17.08 -1.61
CA THR A 467 2.63 -17.60 -2.98
C THR A 467 2.10 -19.03 -3.16
N ASP A 468 1.86 -19.75 -2.06
CA ASP A 468 1.26 -21.09 -2.01
C ASP A 468 -0.19 -21.12 -2.53
N VAL A 469 -0.91 -20.00 -2.42
CA VAL A 469 -2.28 -19.87 -2.91
C VAL A 469 -2.33 -19.58 -4.42
N LEU A 470 -1.16 -19.36 -5.02
CA LEU A 470 -1.00 -19.05 -6.43
C LEU A 470 -0.71 -20.31 -7.26
N THR A 471 -0.91 -20.16 -8.56
CA THR A 471 -0.59 -21.11 -9.62
C THR A 471 -0.03 -20.33 -10.80
N THR A 472 0.70 -20.98 -11.69
CA THR A 472 1.23 -20.27 -12.86
C THR A 472 0.07 -19.87 -13.78
N TRP A 473 0.20 -18.72 -14.44
CA TRP A 473 -0.83 -18.26 -15.37
C TRP A 473 -1.06 -19.26 -16.51
N ASP A 474 -0.01 -19.92 -17.00
CA ASP A 474 -0.12 -20.98 -18.01
C ASP A 474 -0.98 -22.16 -17.53
N GLN A 475 -0.83 -22.58 -16.27
CA GLN A 475 -1.67 -23.63 -15.69
C GLN A 475 -3.15 -23.20 -15.66
N VAL A 476 -3.44 -21.96 -15.30
CA VAL A 476 -4.82 -21.42 -15.32
C VAL A 476 -5.37 -21.37 -16.73
N ARG A 477 -4.59 -20.90 -17.71
CA ARG A 477 -5.00 -20.89 -19.12
C ARG A 477 -5.31 -22.30 -19.61
N ASP A 478 -4.46 -23.28 -19.28
CA ASP A 478 -4.67 -24.67 -19.69
C ASP A 478 -5.89 -25.31 -19.03
N VAL A 479 -6.17 -25.02 -17.77
CA VAL A 479 -7.40 -25.47 -17.08
C VAL A 479 -8.63 -24.83 -17.72
N ARG A 480 -8.63 -23.51 -17.93
CA ARG A 480 -9.74 -22.79 -18.56
C ARG A 480 -10.02 -23.27 -19.99
N ARG A 481 -8.97 -23.47 -20.81
CA ARG A 481 -9.11 -24.05 -22.15
C ARG A 481 -9.73 -25.45 -22.10
N ARG A 482 -9.30 -26.30 -21.16
CA ARG A 482 -9.87 -27.65 -20.97
C ARG A 482 -11.34 -27.61 -20.56
N LEU A 483 -11.74 -26.60 -19.81
CA LEU A 483 -13.13 -26.38 -19.39
C LEU A 483 -13.98 -25.65 -20.45
N GLY A 484 -13.41 -25.27 -21.59
CA GLY A 484 -14.10 -24.49 -22.63
C GLY A 484 -14.45 -23.07 -22.19
N LEU A 485 -13.80 -22.57 -21.13
CA LEU A 485 -13.96 -21.20 -20.66
C LEU A 485 -13.15 -20.25 -21.55
N HIS A 486 -13.67 -19.05 -21.75
CA HIS A 486 -12.92 -18.00 -22.46
C HIS A 486 -11.64 -17.68 -21.67
N VAL A 487 -10.51 -17.72 -22.36
CA VAL A 487 -9.22 -17.30 -21.83
C VAL A 487 -8.96 -15.92 -22.41
N GLU A 488 -8.97 -14.90 -21.55
CA GLU A 488 -8.47 -13.60 -21.96
C GLU A 488 -6.97 -13.75 -22.20
N ASP A 489 -6.54 -13.45 -23.42
CA ASP A 489 -5.14 -13.45 -23.78
C ASP A 489 -4.54 -12.11 -23.34
N ASP A 490 -4.04 -12.05 -22.10
CA ASP A 490 -3.30 -10.89 -21.56
C ASP A 490 -1.95 -10.65 -22.30
N ALA A 491 -1.62 -11.49 -23.28
CA ALA A 491 -0.26 -11.68 -23.80
C ALA A 491 0.11 -10.84 -25.03
N ASP A 492 -0.78 -10.02 -25.57
CA ASP A 492 -0.52 -9.28 -26.83
C ASP A 492 -0.01 -7.83 -26.64
N GLU A 493 0.29 -7.38 -25.41
CA GLU A 493 0.74 -6.00 -25.16
C GLU A 493 2.00 -5.92 -24.25
N SER A 494 2.99 -6.79 -24.47
CA SER A 494 4.33 -6.67 -23.86
C SER A 494 5.20 -5.62 -24.54
#